data_AF-X6CNX5-F1
#
_entry.id   AF-X6CNX5-F1
#
_cell.length_a   1.000
_cell.length_b   1.000
_cell.length_c   1.000
_cell.angle_alpha   90.00
_cell.angle_beta   90.00
_cell.angle_gamma   90.00
#
_symmetry.space_group_name_H-M   'P 1'
#
loop_
_entity.id
_entity.type
_entity.pdbx_description
1 polymer ?
#
loop_
_entity_poly.entity_id
_entity_poly.type
_entity_poly.pdbx_seq_one_letter_code
_entity_poly.pdbx_strand_id
1 'polypeptide(L)' 'MTPNMMPRVGKGQAQGVFYNTGHGHLGWTLSAATADMLAEIITGDLLVDARKVA' A
#
# COMPACT_ATOMS: atom_id res chain seq x y z
N MET A 1 6.83 9.83 -9.75
CA MET A 1 8.10 9.94 -9.02
C MET A 1 7.90 10.97 -7.92
N THR A 2 8.37 10.72 -6.70
CA THR A 2 8.30 11.67 -5.58
C THR A 2 9.54 12.59 -5.57
N PRO A 3 9.48 13.78 -4.94
CA PRO A 3 10.61 14.71 -4.91
C PRO A 3 11.88 14.16 -4.25
N ASN A 4 11.74 13.20 -3.34
CA ASN A 4 12.85 12.53 -2.65
C ASN A 4 13.24 11.18 -3.29
N MET A 5 12.69 10.85 -4.46
CA MET A 5 12.92 9.59 -5.19
C MET A 5 12.47 8.30 -4.47
N MET A 6 11.84 8.38 -3.30
CA MET A 6 11.36 7.20 -2.57
C MET A 6 9.87 6.95 -2.85
N PRO A 7 9.46 5.72 -3.21
CA PRO A 7 8.05 5.42 -3.41
C PRO A 7 7.27 5.59 -2.11
N ARG A 8 6.02 6.00 -2.26
CA ARG A 8 5.06 6.03 -1.15
C ARG A 8 4.32 4.69 -1.14
N VAL A 9 4.55 3.92 -0.09
CA VAL A 9 3.89 2.64 0.18
C VAL A 9 3.22 2.72 1.56
N GLY A 10 1.92 2.48 1.62
CA GLY A 10 1.18 2.38 2.88
C GLY A 10 -0.10 3.22 2.95
N LYS A 11 -0.61 3.42 4.18
CA LYS A 11 -1.91 4.04 4.43
C LYS A 11 -2.00 5.50 3.98
N GLY A 12 -3.17 5.85 3.45
CA GLY A 12 -3.60 7.21 3.21
C GLY A 12 -4.22 7.84 4.45
N GLN A 13 -4.65 9.10 4.32
CA GLN A 13 -5.34 9.81 5.41
C GLN A 13 -6.80 9.37 5.54
N ALA A 14 -7.44 9.03 4.42
CA ALA A 14 -8.80 8.54 4.40
C ALA A 14 -8.86 7.03 4.70
N GLN A 15 -9.91 6.61 5.40
CA GLN A 15 -10.14 5.20 5.74
C GLN A 15 -10.24 4.35 4.47
N GLY A 16 -9.57 3.20 4.48
CA GLY A 16 -9.57 2.27 3.35
C GLY A 16 -8.79 2.75 2.12
N VAL A 17 -8.09 3.89 2.18
CA VAL A 17 -7.25 4.39 1.10
C VAL A 17 -5.79 4.04 1.35
N PHE A 18 -5.15 3.43 0.36
CA PHE A 18 -3.76 2.98 0.41
C PHE A 18 -3.01 3.44 -0.83
N TYR A 19 -1.71 3.68 -0.68
CA TYR A 19 -0.84 4.15 -1.75
C TYR A 19 0.23 3.12 -2.08
N ASN A 20 0.38 2.82 -3.37
CA ASN A 20 1.53 2.16 -3.97
C ASN A 20 2.06 3.01 -5.14
N THR A 21 2.60 4.19 -4.87
CA THR A 21 2.89 5.19 -5.91
C THR A 21 4.27 5.80 -5.78
N GLY A 22 4.69 6.59 -6.76
CA GLY A 22 5.92 7.37 -6.67
C GLY A 22 7.20 6.68 -7.16
N HIS A 23 7.13 5.43 -7.63
CA HIS A 23 8.31 4.63 -8.04
C HIS A 23 9.14 5.20 -9.20
N GLY A 24 8.57 6.10 -10.01
CA GLY A 24 9.29 6.65 -11.18
C GLY A 24 9.65 5.54 -12.17
N HIS A 25 10.86 5.62 -12.73
CA HIS A 25 11.35 4.64 -13.72
C HIS A 25 11.68 3.26 -13.11
N LEU A 26 11.85 3.17 -11.78
CA LEU A 26 12.09 1.91 -11.09
C LEU A 26 10.80 1.15 -10.77
N GLY A 27 9.65 1.61 -11.26
CA GLY A 27 8.35 0.97 -11.02
C GLY A 27 8.34 -0.52 -11.37
N TRP A 28 8.94 -0.91 -12.50
CA TRP A 28 9.01 -2.32 -12.89
C TRP A 28 9.87 -3.16 -11.94
N THR A 29 11.00 -2.61 -11.50
CA THR A 29 11.95 -3.31 -10.62
C THR A 29 11.42 -3.46 -9.19
N LEU A 30 10.74 -2.44 -8.67
CA LEU A 30 10.34 -2.38 -7.27
C LEU A 30 8.89 -2.85 -7.03
N SER A 31 8.07 -2.96 -8.08
CA SER A 31 6.63 -3.24 -7.96
C SER A 31 6.30 -4.47 -7.14
N ALA A 32 7.03 -5.58 -7.34
CA ALA A 32 6.77 -6.82 -6.63
C ALA A 32 6.98 -6.64 -5.12
N ALA A 33 8.11 -6.07 -4.73
CA ALA A 33 8.44 -5.85 -3.32
C ALA A 33 7.49 -4.84 -2.65
N THR A 34 7.17 -3.74 -3.32
CA THR A 34 6.29 -2.71 -2.73
C THR A 34 4.82 -3.14 -2.69
N ALA A 35 4.39 -3.98 -3.64
CA ALA A 35 3.06 -4.61 -3.59
C ALA A 35 2.94 -5.60 -2.42
N ASP A 36 3.97 -6.42 -2.18
CA ASP A 36 4.01 -7.37 -1.05
C ASP A 36 3.92 -6.64 0.30
N MET A 37 4.76 -5.61 0.49
CA MET A 37 4.70 -4.73 1.67
C MET A 37 3.32 -4.07 1.84
N LEU A 38 2.70 -3.63 0.74
CA LEU A 38 1.38 -3.01 0.82
C LEU A 38 0.29 -4.02 1.19
N ALA A 39 0.39 -5.26 0.71
CA ALA A 39 -0.56 -6.32 1.04
C ALA A 39 -0.55 -6.65 2.55
N GLU A 40 0.62 -6.65 3.19
CA GLU A 40 0.73 -6.79 4.64
C GLU A 40 0.03 -5.64 5.37
N ILE A 41 0.25 -4.39 4.92
CA ILE A 41 -0.38 -3.20 5.52
C ILE A 41 -1.90 -3.23 5.37
N ILE A 42 -2.41 -3.60 4.18
CA ILE A 42 -3.84 -3.74 3.92
C ILE A 42 -4.43 -4.83 4.81
N THR A 43 -3.79 -6.00 4.87
CA THR A 43 -4.27 -7.13 5.69
C THR A 43 -4.29 -6.80 7.18
N GLY A 44 -3.32 -6.04 7.68
CA GLY A 44 -3.31 -5.58 9.07
C GLY A 44 -4.32 -4.46 9.38
N ASP A 45 -4.74 -3.68 8.39
CA ASP A 45 -5.74 -2.61 8.55
C ASP A 45 -7.17 -3.08 8.38
N LEU A 46 -7.37 -3.99 7.43
CA LEU A 46 -8.60 -4.73 7.32
C LEU A 46 -8.68 -5.61 8.56
N LEU A 47 -9.34 -5.08 9.60
CA LEU A 47 -10.03 -5.95 10.53
C LEU A 47 -10.83 -6.89 9.67
N VAL A 48 -10.43 -8.16 9.60
CA VAL A 48 -11.25 -9.21 9.00
C VAL A 48 -12.60 -9.04 9.65
N ASP A 49 -13.58 -8.57 8.89
CA ASP A 49 -14.95 -8.41 9.33
C ASP A 49 -15.57 -9.81 9.47
N ALA A 50 -15.03 -10.58 10.40
CA ALA A 50 -15.52 -11.88 10.81
C ALA A 50 -16.65 -11.72 11.84
N ARG A 51 -17.20 -10.51 12.03
CA ARG A 51 -18.21 -10.20 13.07
C ARG A 51 -19.33 -9.23 12.65
N LYS A 52 -19.56 -8.95 11.36
CA LYS A 52 -20.77 -8.25 10.88
C LYS A 52 -21.54 -8.95 9.75
N VAL A 53 -21.45 -10.28 9.69
CA VAL A 53 -22.45 -11.11 9.00
C VAL A 53 -22.87 -12.25 9.94
N ALA A 54 -23.46 -11.89 11.07
CA ALA A 54 -24.29 -12.76 11.92
C ALA A 54 -25.19 -11.88 12.80
#